data_AF-A0AAU6M4S9-F1
#
_entry.id   AF-A0AAU6M4S9-F1
#
_cell.length_a   1.000
_cell.length_b   1.000
_cell.length_c   1.000
_cell.angle_alpha   90.00
_cell.angle_beta   90.00
_cell.angle_gamma   90.00
#
_symmetry.space_group_name_H-M   'P 1'
#
loop_
_entity.id
_entity.type
_entity.pdbx_description
1 polymer ?
#
loop_
_entity_poly.entity_id
_entity_poly.type
_entity_poly.pdbx_seq_one_letter_code
_entity_poly.pdbx_strand_id
1 'polypeptide(L)' 'MTVRAVLRYVSYVMHRHPSAETTATARCLNPDCQWTAAPTGNADVCTDMCIEHTGRTGHMTFLREFSEVAVVEHMP' A
#
# COMPACT_ATOMS: atom_id res chain seq x y z
N MET A 1 -10.85 10.54 -48.89
CA MET A 1 -10.05 9.57 -48.11
C MET A 1 -10.70 9.44 -46.75
N THR A 2 -11.37 8.33 -46.48
CA THR A 2 -12.09 8.12 -45.21
C THR A 2 -11.22 7.25 -44.30
N VAL A 3 -10.95 7.71 -43.08
CA VAL A 3 -10.13 6.96 -42.11
C VAL A 3 -10.98 5.82 -41.55
N ARG A 4 -10.47 4.59 -41.65
CA ARG A 4 -11.10 3.40 -41.05
C ARG A 4 -10.28 2.99 -39.84
N ALA A 5 -10.88 3.07 -38.65
CA ALA A 5 -10.27 2.60 -37.41
C ALA A 5 -10.56 1.11 -37.20
N VAL A 6 -9.55 0.35 -36.74
CA VAL A 6 -9.71 -1.03 -36.28
C VAL A 6 -9.45 -1.05 -34.78
N LEU A 7 -10.48 -1.37 -34.01
CA LEU A 7 -10.37 -1.57 -32.55
C LEU A 7 -10.12 -3.06 -32.29
N ARG A 8 -9.19 -3.36 -31.39
CA ARG A 8 -8.93 -4.72 -30.89
C ARG A 8 -9.04 -4.73 -29.38
N TYR A 9 -9.66 -5.78 -28.86
CA TYR A 9 -9.67 -6.04 -27.43
C TYR A 9 -8.29 -6.55 -27.03
N VAL A 10 -7.72 -5.97 -25.98
CA VAL A 10 -6.43 -6.38 -25.41
C VAL A 10 -6.63 -6.52 -23.91
N SER A 11 -6.36 -7.72 -23.39
CA SER A 11 -6.41 -8.01 -21.96
C SER A 11 -5.12 -7.53 -21.29
N TYR A 12 -5.27 -6.92 -20.12
CA TYR A 12 -4.15 -6.51 -19.28
C TYR A 12 -4.28 -7.17 -17.91
N VAL A 13 -3.13 -7.44 -17.30
CA VAL A 13 -3.04 -7.92 -15.92
C VAL A 13 -2.09 -7.02 -15.14
N MET A 14 -2.40 -6.80 -13.87
CA MET A 14 -1.52 -6.12 -12.93
C MET A 14 -0.90 -7.14 -12.00
N HIS A 15 0.40 -7.03 -11.81
CA HIS A 15 1.18 -7.83 -10.87
C HIS A 15 2.00 -6.90 -9.96
N ARG A 16 2.34 -7.38 -8.77
CA ARG A 16 3.36 -6.73 -7.96
C ARG A 16 4.72 -6.86 -8.66
N HIS A 17 5.49 -5.78 -8.71
CA HIS A 17 6.83 -5.81 -9.30
C HIS A 17 7.72 -6.81 -8.52
N PRO A 18 8.53 -7.66 -9.16
CA PRO A 18 9.37 -8.65 -8.47
C PRO A 18 10.36 -8.03 -7.48
N SER A 19 10.84 -6.82 -7.80
CA SER A 19 11.67 -5.99 -6.92
C SER A 19 10.87 -4.93 -6.15
N ALA A 20 9.55 -5.07 -6.03
CA ALA A 20 8.71 -4.08 -5.36
C ALA A 20 9.07 -3.99 -3.88
N GLU A 21 9.71 -2.87 -3.52
CA GLU A 21 9.76 -2.41 -2.14
C GLU A 21 8.34 -2.00 -1.73
N THR A 22 7.83 -2.63 -0.67
CA THR A 22 6.61 -2.14 0.00
C THR A 22 7.03 -1.06 0.96
N THR A 23 6.29 0.05 1.02
CA THR A 23 6.39 0.94 2.18
C THR A 23 5.10 0.85 2.97
N ALA A 24 5.23 0.62 4.27
CA ALA A 24 4.13 0.68 5.22
C ALA A 24 4.38 1.80 6.22
N THR A 25 3.35 2.59 6.50
CA THR A 25 3.32 3.61 7.55
C THR A 25 2.05 3.45 8.38
N ALA A 26 2.04 4.05 9.56
CA ALA A 26 0.85 4.13 10.38
C ALA A 26 0.83 5.42 11.20
N ARG A 27 -0.37 5.87 11.59
CA ARG A 27 -0.56 6.91 12.60
C ARG A 27 -1.69 6.57 13.54
N CYS A 28 -1.53 6.93 14.80
CA CYS A 28 -2.59 6.77 15.80
C CYS A 28 -3.74 7.73 15.49
N LEU A 29 -4.98 7.28 15.66
CA LEU A 29 -6.19 8.09 15.47
C LEU A 29 -6.85 8.49 16.78
N ASN A 30 -6.28 8.13 17.92
CA ASN A 30 -6.77 8.64 19.20
C ASN A 30 -6.62 10.17 19.24
N PRO A 31 -7.61 10.92 19.74
CA PRO A 31 -7.49 12.36 19.93
C PRO A 31 -6.20 12.71 20.67
N ASP A 32 -5.56 13.79 20.24
CA ASP A 32 -4.33 14.37 20.81
C ASP A 32 -3.08 13.47 20.78
N CYS A 33 -3.16 12.27 20.18
CA CYS A 33 -2.00 11.41 19.97
C CYS A 33 -1.32 11.73 18.64
N GLN A 34 -0.07 12.19 18.71
CA GLN A 34 0.75 12.54 17.54
C GLN A 34 1.64 11.38 17.06
N TRP A 35 1.42 10.17 17.58
CA TRP A 35 2.26 9.03 17.26
C TRP A 35 2.13 8.60 15.80
N THR A 36 3.28 8.39 15.16
CA THR A 36 3.41 7.80 13.82
C THR A 36 4.46 6.69 13.84
N ALA A 37 4.23 5.66 13.04
CA ALA A 37 5.23 4.63 12.78
C ALA A 37 6.24 5.15 11.75
N ALA A 38 7.53 4.92 11.99
CA ALA A 38 8.55 5.16 10.98
C ALA A 38 8.25 4.30 9.73
N PRO A 39 8.42 4.85 8.51
CA PRO A 39 8.21 4.07 7.29
C PRO A 39 9.07 2.80 7.28
N THR A 40 8.46 1.68 6.90
CA THR A 40 9.14 0.37 6.88
C THR A 40 8.85 -0.40 5.61
N GLY A 41 9.85 -1.19 5.19
CA GLY A 41 9.76 -2.16 4.10
C GLY A 41 8.77 -3.29 4.34
N ASN A 42 8.31 -3.46 5.59
CA ASN A 42 7.60 -4.64 6.06
C ASN A 42 6.30 -4.27 6.78
N ALA A 43 5.18 -4.72 6.22
CA ALA A 43 3.84 -4.51 6.75
C ALA A 43 3.65 -5.11 8.15
N ASP A 44 4.26 -6.25 8.44
CA ASP A 44 4.13 -6.92 9.75
C ASP A 44 4.87 -6.15 10.83
N VAL A 45 6.07 -5.65 10.51
CA VAL A 45 6.82 -4.75 11.41
C VAL A 45 6.02 -3.47 11.72
N CYS A 46 5.31 -2.93 10.73
CA CYS A 46 4.39 -1.80 10.95
C CYS A 46 3.20 -2.18 11.86
N THR A 47 2.68 -3.41 11.74
CA THR A 47 1.64 -3.95 12.63
C THR A 47 2.16 -4.03 14.07
N ASP A 48 3.36 -4.57 14.27
CA ASP A 48 3.98 -4.73 15.59
C ASP A 48 4.18 -3.37 16.28
N MET A 49 4.60 -2.35 15.54
CA MET A 49 4.69 -0.98 16.05
C MET A 49 3.34 -0.44 16.55
N CYS A 50 2.23 -0.74 15.86
CA CYS A 50 0.90 -0.35 16.32
C CYS A 50 0.49 -1.12 17.59
N ILE A 51 0.75 -2.43 17.63
CA ILE A 51 0.46 -3.29 18.80
C ILE A 51 1.25 -2.81 20.02
N GLU A 52 2.53 -2.50 19.86
CA GLU A 52 3.37 -1.95 20.93
C GLU A 52 2.83 -0.61 21.43
N HIS A 53 2.43 0.29 20.53
CA HIS A 53 1.80 1.56 20.88
C HIS A 53 0.50 1.36 21.66
N THR A 54 -0.35 0.43 21.21
CA THR A 54 -1.57 0.03 21.94
C THR A 54 -1.22 -0.48 23.34
N GLY A 55 -0.24 -1.38 23.48
CA GLY A 55 0.16 -1.91 24.78
C GLY A 55 0.64 -0.84 25.76
N ARG A 56 1.27 0.22 25.25
CA ARG A 56 1.79 1.34 26.07
C ARG A 56 0.73 2.40 26.42
N THR A 57 -0.27 2.60 25.57
CA THR A 57 -1.19 3.76 25.67
C THR A 57 -2.66 3.40 25.79
N GLY A 58 -3.04 2.18 25.44
CA GLY A 58 -4.44 1.75 25.30
C GLY A 58 -5.14 2.28 24.04
N HIS A 59 -4.44 2.97 23.14
CA HIS A 59 -5.04 3.47 21.90
C HIS A 59 -5.26 2.33 20.90
N MET A 60 -6.48 2.17 20.40
CA MET A 60 -6.89 0.97 19.63
C MET A 60 -7.06 1.20 18.12
N THR A 61 -7.02 2.46 17.65
CA THR A 61 -7.37 2.81 16.27
C THR A 61 -6.22 3.51 15.57
N PHE A 62 -5.88 3.03 14.37
CA PHE A 62 -4.76 3.52 13.57
C PHE A 62 -5.19 3.66 12.10
N LEU A 63 -4.70 4.70 11.42
CA LEU A 63 -4.66 4.74 9.96
C LEU A 63 -3.37 4.03 9.54
N ARG A 64 -3.48 3.11 8.58
CA ARG A 64 -2.34 2.44 7.95
C ARG A 64 -2.34 2.75 6.47
N GLU A 65 -1.18 3.10 5.94
CA GLU A 65 -0.99 3.35 4.51
C GLU A 65 0.07 2.39 3.99
N PHE A 66 -0.22 1.79 2.84
CA PHE A 66 0.67 0.87 2.15
C PHE A 66 0.86 1.34 0.73
N SER A 67 2.09 1.29 0.25
CA SER A 67 2.41 1.49 -1.14
C SER A 67 3.26 0.33 -1.65
N GLU A 68 3.03 -0.03 -2.91
CA GLU A 68 3.83 -1.01 -3.63
C GLU A 68 4.04 -0.55 -5.08
N VAL A 69 5.08 -1.08 -5.71
CA VAL A 69 5.29 -0.91 -7.14
C VAL A 69 4.57 -2.04 -7.87
N ALA A 70 3.70 -1.69 -8.80
CA ALA A 70 2.98 -2.64 -9.64
C ALA A 70 3.39 -2.51 -11.11
N VAL A 71 3.39 -3.63 -11.82
CA VAL A 71 3.63 -3.73 -13.26
C VAL A 71 2.35 -4.16 -13.95
N VAL A 72 2.09 -3.58 -15.11
CA VAL A 72 0.98 -3.99 -15.97
C VAL A 72 1.54 -4.66 -17.21
N GLU A 73 1.04 -5.85 -17.53
CA GLU A 73 1.46 -6.64 -18.67
C GLU A 73 0.26 -6.97 -19.56
N HIS A 74 0.51 -7.04 -20.87
CA HIS A 74 -0.47 -7.54 -21.82
C HIS A 74 -0.54 -9.05 -21.71
N MET A 75 -1.75 -9.60 -21.60
CA MET A 75 -1.92 -11.04 -21.75
C MET A 75 -1.79 -11.40 -23.25
N PRO A 76 -0.97 -12.39 -23.62
CA PRO A 76 -0.85 -12.87 -25.00
C PRO A 76 -2.14 -13.55 -25.51
#